data_AF-A0A7J8HC27-F1
#
_entry.id   AF-A0A7J8HC27-F1
#
_cell.length_a   1.000
_cell.length_b   1.000
_cell.length_c   1.000
_cell.angle_alpha   90.00
_cell.angle_beta   90.00
_cell.angle_gamma   90.00
#
_symmetry.space_group_name_H-M   'P 1'
#
loop_
_entity.id
_entity.type
_entity.pdbx_description
1 polymer ?
#
loop_
_entity_poly.entity_id
_entity_poly.type
_entity_poly.pdbx_seq_one_letter_code
_entity_poly.pdbx_strand_id
1 'polypeptide(L)'
;MDEVEWTPRQPKPEDLRVGLISWAGSYLTYEPYNHMITADSTVGRVWVDAPVPCLGECGFLLHFQDGCYHLETSTHFFLSHLDRLASQPSSQTAFHMQVRPGGLVALSDGEGGMLYAQGPRLLLALGSNPHRGEEWFILQRCPAWVSLRSKTRKFLSVIYDVEIYAASEHLTPMSLFQFESENGSPILQLRSANGFYLAQRRHRTVVANGYHLESDTFFRMHWNCGRIILQSPNGRFLGIAPNSLLIANASIPGPNEEFGIRLANRPFLALRGRYGYVGTSPEHDLMQCNMDQPSCIHLLPCRQGIYHFQAQCGSFWSITSFGTFRPWGKFALNFCIELQGSNLLTVLAPNGFYMRSDRSGTLLADSEDITKECIWEF
;
A
#
# COMPACT_ATOMS: atom_id res chain seq x y z
N MET A 1 44.56 -28.89 -30.22
CA MET A 1 44.16 -29.28 -28.86
C MET A 1 44.55 -28.08 -28.02
N ASP A 2 43.63 -27.13 -27.87
CA ASP A 2 43.82 -25.95 -27.03
C ASP A 2 42.52 -25.79 -26.25
N GLU A 3 42.54 -26.22 -24.99
CA GLU A 3 41.47 -26.02 -24.02
C GLU A 3 41.47 -24.54 -23.63
N VAL A 4 40.43 -23.82 -24.03
CA VAL A 4 40.18 -22.46 -23.53
C VAL A 4 39.52 -22.59 -22.16
N GLU A 5 40.30 -22.28 -21.13
CA GLU A 5 39.90 -22.22 -19.74
C GLU A 5 38.85 -21.11 -19.54
N TRP A 6 37.58 -21.51 -19.42
CA TRP A 6 36.48 -20.60 -19.08
C TRP A 6 36.59 -20.21 -17.61
N THR A 7 37.29 -19.12 -17.31
CA THR A 7 37.20 -18.48 -16.01
C THR A 7 35.86 -17.73 -15.91
N PRO A 8 34.99 -18.05 -14.94
CA PRO A 8 33.78 -17.26 -14.73
C PRO A 8 34.21 -15.85 -14.30
N ARG A 9 33.86 -14.86 -15.13
CA ARG A 9 34.05 -13.45 -14.76
C ARG A 9 33.34 -13.20 -13.43
N GLN A 10 34.09 -12.81 -12.41
CA GLN A 10 33.49 -12.26 -11.21
C GLN A 10 32.63 -11.03 -11.62
N PRO A 11 31.36 -10.96 -11.19
CA PRO A 11 30.53 -9.81 -11.49
C PRO A 11 31.16 -8.56 -10.89
N LYS A 12 31.16 -7.45 -11.65
CA LYS A 12 31.69 -6.18 -11.14
C LYS A 12 30.80 -5.71 -9.99
N PRO A 13 31.32 -4.96 -9.00
CA PRO A 13 30.51 -4.36 -7.92
C PRO A 13 29.32 -3.53 -8.44
N GLU A 14 29.44 -3.01 -9.65
CA GLU A 14 28.42 -2.24 -10.36
C GLU A 14 27.28 -3.13 -10.91
N ASP A 15 27.57 -4.39 -11.27
CA ASP A 15 26.60 -5.39 -11.73
C ASP A 15 25.87 -6.07 -10.55
N LEU A 16 26.43 -5.97 -9.33
CA LEU A 16 25.80 -6.38 -8.07
C LEU A 16 24.81 -5.34 -7.52
N ARG A 17 24.60 -4.21 -8.23
CA ARG A 17 23.49 -3.28 -7.97
C ARG A 17 22.16 -3.81 -8.51
N VAL A 18 21.87 -5.09 -8.25
CA VAL A 18 20.49 -5.56 -8.20
C VAL A 18 19.87 -4.91 -6.97
N GLY A 19 19.42 -3.66 -7.16
CA GLY A 19 18.55 -2.89 -6.29
C GLY A 19 18.73 -3.08 -4.79
N LEU A 20 19.61 -2.28 -4.19
CA LEU A 20 19.49 -1.83 -2.80
C LEU A 20 18.18 -1.03 -2.67
N ILE A 21 17.04 -1.72 -2.75
CA ILE A 21 15.72 -1.14 -2.74
C ILE A 21 15.16 -1.38 -1.34
N SER A 22 15.05 -0.31 -0.57
CA SER A 22 14.08 -0.24 0.51
C SER A 22 12.71 -0.41 -0.12
N TRP A 23 12.08 -1.57 0.00
CA TRP A 23 10.76 -1.77 -0.59
C TRP A 23 9.73 -1.14 0.36
N ALA A 24 9.46 0.14 0.12
CA ALA A 24 8.32 0.84 0.70
C ALA A 24 7.03 0.09 0.34
N GLY A 25 6.31 -0.41 1.35
CA GLY A 25 4.98 -1.02 1.18
C GLY A 25 4.98 -2.42 0.55
N SER A 26 5.70 -3.37 1.15
CA SER A 26 5.60 -4.79 0.75
C SER A 26 4.74 -5.58 1.73
N TYR A 27 4.18 -6.70 1.27
CA TYR A 27 3.78 -7.77 2.16
C TYR A 27 4.57 -9.01 1.82
N LEU A 28 4.66 -9.89 2.81
CA LEU A 28 5.17 -11.22 2.65
C LEU A 28 3.97 -12.15 2.59
N THR A 29 3.88 -12.95 1.53
CA THR A 29 2.98 -14.09 1.46
C THR A 29 3.76 -15.34 1.81
N TYR A 30 3.24 -16.13 2.74
CA TYR A 30 3.82 -17.42 3.05
C TYR A 30 3.40 -18.44 1.99
N GLU A 31 4.38 -18.95 1.23
CA GLU A 31 4.12 -19.76 0.03
C GLU A 31 3.33 -21.05 0.34
N PRO A 32 3.64 -21.83 1.39
CA PRO A 32 2.98 -23.12 1.63
C PRO A 32 1.47 -23.06 1.81
N TYR A 33 0.95 -21.94 2.33
CA TYR A 33 -0.47 -21.77 2.62
C TYR A 33 -1.12 -20.63 1.83
N ASN A 34 -0.35 -19.88 1.03
CA ASN A 34 -0.78 -18.65 0.38
C ASN A 34 -1.49 -17.68 1.35
N HIS A 35 -1.01 -17.66 2.60
CA HIS A 35 -1.51 -16.81 3.67
C HIS A 35 -0.59 -15.61 3.87
N MET A 36 -1.16 -14.51 4.32
CA MET A 36 -0.45 -13.28 4.58
C MET A 36 0.06 -13.26 6.02
N ILE A 37 1.21 -12.59 6.19
CA ILE A 37 1.79 -12.36 7.51
C ILE A 37 1.04 -11.23 8.20
N THR A 38 0.75 -11.36 9.49
CA THR A 38 0.14 -10.34 10.35
C THR A 38 1.00 -10.05 11.56
N ALA A 39 1.15 -8.77 11.92
CA ALA A 39 1.84 -8.35 13.13
C ALA A 39 0.84 -7.85 14.19
N ASP A 40 0.82 -8.48 15.37
CA ASP A 40 0.11 -7.98 16.54
C ASP A 40 1.11 -7.28 17.47
N SER A 41 1.09 -5.95 17.46
CA SER A 41 1.93 -5.14 18.35
C SER A 41 1.50 -5.20 19.82
N THR A 42 0.28 -5.61 20.13
CA THR A 42 -0.20 -5.73 21.53
C THR A 42 0.38 -6.95 22.21
N VAL A 43 0.53 -8.05 21.47
CA VAL A 43 1.18 -9.29 21.93
C VAL A 43 2.68 -9.28 21.61
N GLY A 44 3.10 -8.44 20.66
CA GLY A 44 4.49 -8.28 20.25
C GLY A 44 4.99 -9.45 19.41
N ARG A 45 4.14 -10.03 18.56
CA ARG A 45 4.45 -11.23 17.75
C ARG A 45 3.87 -11.14 16.34
N VAL A 46 4.26 -12.08 15.49
CA VAL A 46 3.90 -12.14 14.08
C VAL A 46 3.40 -13.54 13.71
N TRP A 47 2.33 -13.65 12.93
CA TRP A 47 1.73 -14.93 12.51
C TRP A 47 1.49 -14.96 11.01
N VAL A 48 1.20 -16.16 10.51
CA VAL A 48 0.79 -16.41 9.14
C VAL A 48 -0.66 -16.90 9.14
N ASP A 49 -1.60 -15.98 9.24
CA ASP A 49 -3.02 -16.31 9.47
C ASP A 49 -4.03 -15.45 8.70
N ALA A 50 -3.59 -14.42 7.98
CA ALA A 50 -4.50 -13.58 7.21
C ALA A 50 -4.77 -14.19 5.83
N PRO A 51 -6.05 -14.37 5.43
CA PRO A 51 -6.39 -14.88 4.11
C PRO A 51 -6.17 -13.84 3.00
N VAL A 52 -6.21 -12.54 3.33
CA VAL A 52 -6.15 -11.42 2.38
C VAL A 52 -5.45 -10.22 3.05
N PRO A 53 -4.56 -9.46 2.36
CA PRO A 53 -3.77 -8.38 2.96
C PRO A 53 -4.55 -7.05 3.04
N CYS A 54 -5.81 -7.10 3.49
CA CYS A 54 -6.69 -5.93 3.55
C CYS A 54 -6.57 -5.13 4.85
N LEU A 55 -5.91 -5.70 5.87
CA LEU A 55 -5.67 -5.06 7.16
C LEU A 55 -4.30 -4.36 7.18
N GLY A 56 -4.17 -3.32 8.00
CA GLY A 56 -2.90 -2.60 8.18
C GLY A 56 -1.79 -3.48 8.73
N GLU A 57 -2.13 -4.47 9.56
CA GLU A 57 -1.22 -5.42 10.20
C GLU A 57 -0.48 -6.34 9.20
N CYS A 58 -0.95 -6.39 7.94
CA CYS A 58 -0.30 -7.15 6.87
C CYS A 58 0.84 -6.39 6.17
N GLY A 59 1.01 -5.10 6.47
CA GLY A 59 2.01 -4.25 5.84
C GLY A 59 3.36 -4.33 6.55
N PHE A 60 4.42 -4.55 5.77
CA PHE A 60 5.80 -4.55 6.25
C PHE A 60 6.68 -3.64 5.39
N LEU A 61 7.68 -3.01 6.01
CA LEU A 61 8.78 -2.36 5.31
C LEU A 61 10.03 -3.20 5.45
N LEU A 62 10.73 -3.36 4.33
CA LEU A 62 11.99 -4.06 4.27
C LEU A 62 13.12 -3.02 4.23
N HIS A 63 13.80 -2.86 5.36
CA HIS A 63 14.94 -1.97 5.50
C HIS A 63 16.23 -2.73 5.21
N PHE A 64 17.12 -2.14 4.42
CA PHE A 64 18.46 -2.65 4.23
C PHE A 64 19.45 -1.75 4.98
N GLN A 65 20.19 -2.34 5.90
CA GLN A 65 21.19 -1.65 6.72
C GLN A 65 22.37 -2.58 6.97
N ASP A 66 23.59 -2.08 6.77
CA ASP A 66 24.84 -2.78 7.10
C ASP A 66 24.96 -4.21 6.54
N GLY A 67 24.42 -4.46 5.34
CA GLY A 67 24.47 -5.78 4.69
C GLY A 67 23.33 -6.73 5.06
N CYS A 68 22.45 -6.31 5.98
CA CYS A 68 21.34 -7.11 6.48
C CYS A 68 19.99 -6.44 6.22
N TYR A 69 18.94 -7.24 6.33
CA TYR A 69 17.56 -6.82 6.16
C TYR A 69 16.83 -6.82 7.50
N HIS A 70 16.05 -5.77 7.74
CA HIS A 70 15.18 -5.64 8.90
C HIS A 70 13.73 -5.52 8.43
N LEU A 71 12.84 -6.30 9.04
CA LEU A 71 11.41 -6.26 8.77
C LEU A 71 10.71 -5.35 9.78
N GLU A 72 10.28 -4.17 9.34
CA GLU A 72 9.49 -3.24 10.15
C GLU A 72 7.99 -3.48 9.91
N THR A 73 7.20 -3.55 10.97
CA THR A 73 5.75 -3.70 10.94
C THR A 73 5.05 -2.37 10.66
N SER A 74 3.75 -2.42 10.38
CA SER A 74 2.90 -1.23 10.23
C SER A 74 2.84 -0.30 11.45
N THR A 75 3.32 -0.78 12.61
CA THR A 75 3.37 -0.08 13.90
C THR A 75 4.78 0.31 14.32
N HIS A 76 5.75 0.26 13.40
CA HIS A 76 7.14 0.66 13.60
C HIS A 76 7.90 -0.18 14.63
N PHE A 77 7.56 -1.47 14.71
CA PHE A 77 8.38 -2.45 15.43
C PHE A 77 9.08 -3.37 14.43
N PHE A 78 10.19 -3.95 14.85
CA PHE A 78 11.02 -4.82 14.03
C PHE A 78 10.88 -6.27 14.47
N LEU A 79 10.73 -7.19 13.52
CA LEU A 79 10.78 -8.63 13.82
C LEU A 79 12.18 -9.01 14.30
N SER A 80 12.27 -9.73 15.42
CA SER A 80 13.53 -10.25 15.96
C SER A 80 13.65 -11.76 15.84
N HIS A 81 14.87 -12.26 16.02
CA HIS A 81 15.22 -13.69 16.14
C HIS A 81 14.59 -14.39 17.34
N LEU A 82 14.07 -13.62 18.32
CA LEU A 82 13.51 -14.12 19.57
C LEU A 82 11.99 -14.25 19.53
N ASP A 83 11.41 -14.36 18.33
CA ASP A 83 9.97 -14.46 18.06
C ASP A 83 9.16 -13.31 18.70
N ARG A 84 9.80 -12.13 18.81
CA ARG A 84 9.23 -10.92 19.40
C ARG A 84 9.48 -9.71 18.53
N LEU A 85 8.64 -8.71 18.71
CA LEU A 85 8.80 -7.39 18.12
C LEU A 85 9.72 -6.51 19.00
N ALA A 86 10.70 -5.86 18.37
CA ALA A 86 11.64 -4.93 18.98
C ALA A 86 11.35 -3.49 18.52
N SER A 87 11.62 -2.49 19.34
CA SER A 87 11.33 -1.08 19.00
C SER A 87 12.37 -0.42 18.09
N GLN A 88 13.54 -1.05 17.90
CA GLN A 88 14.67 -0.50 17.15
C GLN A 88 15.41 -1.62 16.40
N PRO A 89 16.07 -1.29 15.27
CA PRO A 89 16.94 -2.22 14.57
C PRO A 89 18.17 -2.57 15.43
N SER A 90 18.57 -3.83 15.40
CA SER A 90 19.75 -4.35 16.10
C SER A 90 20.25 -5.63 15.44
N SER A 91 21.33 -6.23 15.95
CA SER A 91 21.78 -7.55 15.50
C SER A 91 20.70 -8.63 15.64
N GLN A 92 19.80 -8.51 16.62
CA GLN A 92 18.71 -9.46 16.84
C GLN A 92 17.55 -9.30 15.83
N THR A 93 17.51 -8.23 15.04
CA THR A 93 16.48 -8.00 14.01
C THR A 93 17.06 -8.03 12.60
N ALA A 94 18.34 -8.39 12.48
CA ALA A 94 19.07 -8.43 11.23
C ALA A 94 18.94 -9.82 10.58
N PHE A 95 18.45 -9.87 9.35
CA PHE A 95 18.31 -11.09 8.58
C PHE A 95 19.13 -11.02 7.30
N HIS A 96 19.78 -12.13 6.96
CA HIS A 96 20.31 -12.36 5.61
C HIS A 96 19.17 -12.85 4.72
N MET A 97 19.03 -12.25 3.54
CA MET A 97 17.97 -12.59 2.59
C MET A 97 18.54 -13.37 1.40
N GLN A 98 17.98 -14.54 1.13
CA GLN A 98 18.20 -15.28 -0.10
C GLN A 98 17.05 -15.05 -1.05
N VAL A 99 17.33 -14.72 -2.31
CA VAL A 99 16.29 -14.43 -3.33
C VAL A 99 16.33 -15.47 -4.44
N ARG A 100 15.15 -15.93 -4.86
CA ARG A 100 14.94 -16.84 -5.99
C ARG A 100 14.00 -16.22 -7.04
N PRO A 101 14.01 -16.72 -8.30
CA PRO A 101 13.06 -16.29 -9.32
C PRO A 101 11.61 -16.37 -8.83
N GLY A 102 10.77 -15.44 -9.29
CA GLY A 102 9.37 -15.34 -8.86
C GLY A 102 9.14 -14.53 -7.58
N GLY A 103 10.16 -13.83 -7.07
CA GLY A 103 10.06 -13.02 -5.85
C GLY A 103 10.08 -13.86 -4.57
N LEU A 104 10.54 -15.10 -4.66
CA LEU A 104 10.69 -15.99 -3.50
C LEU A 104 11.89 -15.55 -2.68
N VAL A 105 11.68 -15.35 -1.38
CA VAL A 105 12.69 -14.93 -0.42
C VAL A 105 12.71 -15.85 0.78
N ALA A 106 13.91 -16.12 1.31
CA ALA A 106 14.11 -16.77 2.59
C ALA A 106 14.96 -15.86 3.48
N LEU A 107 14.61 -15.78 4.77
CA LEU A 107 15.28 -14.92 5.74
C LEU A 107 15.98 -15.79 6.79
N SER A 108 17.28 -15.57 6.99
CA SER A 108 18.11 -16.35 7.91
C SER A 108 18.90 -15.47 8.86
N ASP A 109 19.27 -16.00 10.02
CA ASP A 109 20.14 -15.32 11.00
C ASP A 109 21.64 -15.32 10.60
N GLY A 110 22.03 -16.13 9.62
CA GLY A 110 23.44 -16.33 9.21
C GLY A 110 24.20 -17.38 10.04
N GLU A 111 23.59 -17.89 11.12
CA GLU A 111 24.10 -18.95 12.00
C GLU A 111 23.45 -20.31 11.72
N GLY A 112 22.50 -20.36 10.78
CA GLY A 112 21.81 -21.56 10.33
C GLY A 112 20.33 -21.61 10.71
N GLY A 113 19.83 -20.61 11.44
CA GLY A 113 18.41 -20.38 11.66
C GLY A 113 17.74 -19.77 10.43
N MET A 114 16.55 -20.27 10.12
CA MET A 114 15.68 -19.81 9.05
C MET A 114 14.35 -19.36 9.63
N LEU A 115 13.78 -18.28 9.10
CA LEU A 115 12.47 -17.78 9.49
C LEU A 115 11.39 -18.55 8.74
N TYR A 116 10.43 -19.14 9.46
CA TYR A 116 9.27 -19.83 8.88
C TYR A 116 8.11 -19.91 9.88
N ALA A 117 6.93 -20.33 9.42
CA ALA A 117 5.77 -20.47 10.28
C ALA A 117 5.84 -21.76 11.10
N GLN A 118 5.66 -21.65 12.42
CA GLN A 118 5.82 -22.74 13.37
C GLN A 118 4.57 -22.97 14.24
N GLY A 119 4.30 -24.25 14.52
CA GLY A 119 3.22 -24.67 15.40
C GLY A 119 1.81 -24.49 14.82
N PRO A 120 0.76 -24.86 15.60
CA PRO A 120 -0.63 -24.91 15.11
C PRO A 120 -1.24 -23.53 14.81
N ARG A 121 -0.65 -22.46 15.34
CA ARG A 121 -1.06 -21.07 15.07
C ARG A 121 -0.20 -20.38 14.02
N LEU A 122 0.75 -21.11 13.41
CA LEU A 122 1.63 -20.56 12.37
C LEU A 122 2.37 -19.30 12.85
N LEU A 123 2.96 -19.37 14.05
CA LEU A 123 3.80 -18.30 14.60
C LEU A 123 5.04 -18.13 13.72
N LEU A 124 5.31 -16.93 13.25
CA LEU A 124 6.51 -16.65 12.47
C LEU A 124 7.72 -16.56 13.42
N ALA A 125 8.61 -17.54 13.31
CA ALA A 125 9.68 -17.76 14.27
C ALA A 125 10.94 -18.29 13.61
N LEU A 126 12.09 -18.06 14.24
CA LEU A 126 13.37 -18.59 13.77
C LEU A 126 13.51 -20.07 14.18
N GLY A 127 13.94 -20.93 13.28
CA GLY A 127 14.14 -22.35 13.55
C GLY A 127 15.17 -22.99 12.63
N SER A 128 15.67 -24.16 13.00
CA SER A 128 16.84 -24.76 12.33
C SER A 128 16.49 -25.73 11.19
N ASN A 129 15.24 -26.21 11.11
CA ASN A 129 14.85 -27.28 10.18
C ASN A 129 13.44 -27.07 9.62
N PRO A 130 13.23 -26.08 8.73
CA PRO A 130 12.00 -26.00 7.95
C PRO A 130 11.83 -27.26 7.09
N HIS A 131 10.61 -27.78 6.97
CA HIS A 131 10.35 -28.77 5.92
C HIS A 131 10.49 -28.09 4.57
N ARG A 132 10.84 -28.87 3.54
CA ARG A 132 11.06 -28.36 2.19
C ARG A 132 9.89 -27.47 1.73
N GLY A 133 10.14 -26.18 1.56
CA GLY A 133 9.14 -25.20 1.10
C GLY A 133 8.75 -24.17 2.18
N GLU A 134 8.83 -24.54 3.46
CA GLU A 134 8.39 -23.71 4.58
C GLU A 134 9.25 -22.46 4.77
N GLU A 135 10.48 -22.43 4.27
CA GLU A 135 11.38 -21.30 4.36
C GLU A 135 11.07 -20.16 3.37
N TRP A 136 10.16 -20.37 2.42
CA TRP A 136 9.93 -19.44 1.31
C TRP A 136 8.73 -18.53 1.54
N PHE A 137 8.98 -17.24 1.35
CA PHE A 137 7.97 -16.19 1.27
C PHE A 137 7.97 -15.58 -0.13
N ILE A 138 6.84 -15.09 -0.59
CA ILE A 138 6.76 -14.28 -1.81
C ILE A 138 6.76 -12.82 -1.38
N LEU A 139 7.78 -12.07 -1.79
CA LEU A 139 7.84 -10.62 -1.61
C LEU A 139 7.02 -9.96 -2.72
N GLN A 140 5.90 -9.34 -2.34
CA GLN A 140 4.98 -8.70 -3.28
C GLN A 140 4.67 -7.26 -2.87
N ARG A 141 4.41 -6.42 -3.88
CA ARG A 141 3.97 -5.04 -3.67
C ARG A 141 2.57 -5.04 -3.08
N CYS A 142 2.40 -4.40 -1.93
CA CYS A 142 1.11 -4.34 -1.23
C CYS A 142 0.03 -3.70 -2.10
N PRO A 143 -1.04 -4.39 -2.53
CA PRO A 143 -2.09 -3.71 -3.27
C PRO A 143 -2.77 -2.68 -2.36
N ALA A 144 -3.25 -1.59 -2.94
CA ALA A 144 -4.07 -0.64 -2.21
C ALA A 144 -5.44 -1.26 -1.91
N TRP A 145 -5.77 -1.41 -0.63
CA TRP A 145 -7.13 -1.72 -0.20
C TRP A 145 -7.80 -0.43 0.25
N VAL A 146 -9.03 -0.22 -0.22
CA VAL A 146 -9.81 0.97 0.04
C VAL A 146 -11.18 0.62 0.60
N SER A 147 -11.75 1.59 1.30
CA SER A 147 -13.17 1.61 1.65
C SER A 147 -13.83 2.76 0.90
N LEU A 148 -15.08 2.53 0.49
CA LEU A 148 -15.91 3.52 -0.19
C LEU A 148 -17.00 3.98 0.75
N ARG A 149 -17.07 5.29 1.00
CA ARG A 149 -18.03 5.90 1.92
C ARG A 149 -19.02 6.74 1.16
N SER A 150 -20.30 6.41 1.28
CA SER A 150 -21.40 7.16 0.68
C SER A 150 -21.64 8.51 1.37
N LYS A 151 -22.47 9.36 0.75
CA LYS A 151 -22.94 10.63 1.33
C LYS A 151 -23.62 10.47 2.70
N THR A 152 -24.31 9.34 2.94
CA THR A 152 -24.97 9.04 4.22
C THR A 152 -23.98 8.57 5.29
N ARG A 153 -22.66 8.72 5.07
CA ARG A 153 -21.58 8.36 5.98
C ARG A 153 -21.45 6.86 6.25
N LYS A 154 -22.18 6.03 5.52
CA LYS A 154 -22.07 4.57 5.56
C LYS A 154 -21.07 4.08 4.53
N PHE A 155 -20.28 3.09 4.90
CA PHE A 155 -19.40 2.34 4.01
C PHE A 155 -20.20 1.38 3.14
N LEU A 156 -19.73 1.21 1.90
CA LEU A 156 -20.20 0.15 1.02
C LEU A 156 -19.66 -1.17 1.55
N SER A 157 -20.54 -2.15 1.71
CA SER A 157 -20.21 -3.46 2.23
C SER A 157 -20.91 -4.54 1.42
N VAL A 158 -20.23 -5.65 1.18
CA VAL A 158 -20.85 -6.86 0.66
C VAL A 158 -21.69 -7.50 1.76
N ILE A 159 -22.97 -7.74 1.49
CA ILE A 159 -23.94 -8.40 2.37
C ILE A 159 -24.51 -9.61 1.62
N TYR A 160 -24.79 -10.68 2.36
CA TYR A 160 -25.30 -11.94 1.80
C TYR A 160 -24.40 -12.47 0.67
N ASP A 161 -23.09 -12.30 0.85
CA ASP A 161 -21.98 -12.73 -0.03
C ASP A 161 -21.96 -12.17 -1.45
N VAL A 162 -22.97 -11.39 -1.87
CA VAL A 162 -23.13 -10.95 -3.26
C VAL A 162 -23.57 -9.50 -3.36
N GLU A 163 -24.58 -9.08 -2.60
CA GLU A 163 -25.17 -7.75 -2.76
C GLU A 163 -24.34 -6.67 -2.06
N ILE A 164 -24.39 -5.44 -2.56
CA ILE A 164 -23.59 -4.33 -2.00
C ILE A 164 -24.51 -3.26 -1.47
N TYR A 165 -24.38 -2.95 -0.19
CA TYR A 165 -25.18 -1.94 0.48
C TYR A 165 -24.29 -0.87 1.13
N ALA A 166 -24.80 0.35 1.22
CA ALA A 166 -24.33 1.33 2.17
C ALA A 166 -24.79 0.92 3.58
N ALA A 167 -24.03 0.06 4.24
CA ALA A 167 -24.49 -0.75 5.37
C ALA A 167 -24.28 -0.08 6.73
N SER A 168 -23.03 0.27 7.03
CA SER A 168 -22.58 0.64 8.39
C SER A 168 -21.61 1.83 8.36
N GLU A 169 -21.53 2.57 9.46
CA GLU A 169 -20.46 3.57 9.66
C GLU A 169 -19.15 2.94 10.16
N HIS A 170 -19.16 1.65 10.52
CA HIS A 170 -17.99 0.92 10.97
C HIS A 170 -17.37 0.15 9.80
N LEU A 171 -16.03 0.14 9.75
CA LEU A 171 -15.29 -0.67 8.79
C LEU A 171 -15.37 -2.14 9.20
N THR A 172 -15.63 -2.98 8.21
CA THR A 172 -15.56 -4.44 8.32
C THR A 172 -14.73 -4.97 7.15
N PRO A 173 -14.18 -6.19 7.21
CA PRO A 173 -13.47 -6.79 6.07
C PRO A 173 -14.31 -6.80 4.78
N MET A 174 -15.63 -7.00 4.89
CA MET A 174 -16.56 -6.96 3.75
C MET A 174 -16.82 -5.55 3.19
N SER A 175 -16.29 -4.52 3.84
CA SER A 175 -16.32 -3.12 3.39
C SER A 175 -15.03 -2.68 2.70
N LEU A 176 -14.07 -3.61 2.56
CA LEU A 176 -12.77 -3.36 1.96
C LEU A 176 -12.73 -3.96 0.55
N PHE A 177 -12.19 -3.17 -0.36
CA PHE A 177 -12.04 -3.52 -1.77
C PHE A 177 -10.60 -3.25 -2.21
N GLN A 178 -9.98 -4.22 -2.86
CA GLN A 178 -8.73 -4.02 -3.56
C GLN A 178 -8.96 -3.06 -4.73
N PHE A 179 -8.16 -2.01 -4.79
CA PHE A 179 -8.20 -1.00 -5.85
C PHE A 179 -7.25 -1.43 -6.98
N GLU A 180 -7.81 -1.86 -8.11
CA GLU A 180 -7.03 -2.34 -9.25
C GLU A 180 -7.23 -1.41 -10.45
N SER A 181 -6.18 -0.69 -10.81
CA SER A 181 -6.19 0.25 -11.93
C SER A 181 -4.82 0.31 -12.59
N GLU A 182 -4.81 0.26 -13.92
CA GLU A 182 -3.59 0.41 -14.71
C GLU A 182 -3.11 1.87 -14.69
N ASN A 183 -1.80 2.06 -14.73
CA ASN A 183 -1.19 3.39 -14.65
C ASN A 183 -1.72 4.34 -15.74
N GLY A 184 -2.34 5.45 -15.31
CA GLY A 184 -2.90 6.46 -16.21
C GLY A 184 -4.20 6.05 -16.90
N SER A 185 -4.74 4.87 -16.59
CA SER A 185 -6.05 4.44 -17.07
C SER A 185 -7.15 4.94 -16.14
N PRO A 186 -8.23 5.55 -16.65
CA PRO A 186 -9.38 5.88 -15.82
C PRO A 186 -10.23 4.64 -15.50
N ILE A 187 -9.78 3.43 -15.88
CA ILE A 187 -10.51 2.19 -15.65
C ILE A 187 -10.09 1.61 -14.30
N LEU A 188 -11.09 1.27 -13.50
CA LEU A 188 -10.98 0.73 -12.16
C LEU A 188 -11.76 -0.59 -12.08
N GLN A 189 -11.13 -1.58 -11.47
CA GLN A 189 -11.78 -2.78 -10.96
C GLN A 189 -11.68 -2.79 -9.43
N LEU A 190 -12.74 -3.25 -8.78
CA LEU A 190 -12.80 -3.36 -7.33
C LEU A 190 -13.02 -4.81 -6.95
N ARG A 191 -12.05 -5.41 -6.27
CA ARG A 191 -12.13 -6.80 -5.80
C ARG A 191 -12.45 -6.82 -4.31
N SER A 192 -13.53 -7.48 -3.91
CA SER A 192 -13.90 -7.62 -2.51
C SER A 192 -13.05 -8.66 -1.78
N ALA A 193 -13.08 -8.63 -0.44
CA ALA A 193 -12.35 -9.56 0.41
C ALA A 193 -12.74 -11.04 0.22
N ASN A 194 -13.92 -11.34 -0.33
CA ASN A 194 -14.32 -12.71 -0.71
C ASN A 194 -13.71 -13.17 -2.05
N GLY A 195 -12.88 -12.36 -2.69
CA GLY A 195 -12.13 -12.68 -3.90
C GLY A 195 -12.83 -12.34 -5.22
N PHE A 196 -14.10 -11.94 -5.19
CA PHE A 196 -14.87 -11.56 -6.39
C PHE A 196 -14.75 -10.08 -6.74
N TYR A 197 -15.03 -9.75 -7.99
CA TYR A 197 -15.06 -8.38 -8.47
C TYR A 197 -16.46 -7.78 -8.40
N LEU A 198 -16.54 -6.48 -8.16
CA LEU A 198 -17.76 -5.72 -8.39
C LEU A 198 -18.11 -5.78 -9.87
N ALA A 199 -19.36 -6.12 -10.17
CA ALA A 199 -19.85 -6.23 -11.53
C ALA A 199 -21.24 -5.62 -11.66
N GLN A 200 -21.44 -4.87 -12.74
CA GLN A 200 -22.74 -4.35 -13.10
C GLN A 200 -23.58 -5.44 -13.77
N ARG A 201 -24.72 -5.81 -13.17
CA ARG A 201 -25.60 -6.89 -13.65
C ARG A 201 -26.89 -6.35 -14.27
N ARG A 202 -27.78 -7.29 -14.65
CA ARG A 202 -29.13 -7.00 -15.15
C ARG A 202 -29.91 -6.17 -14.12
N HIS A 203 -30.88 -5.38 -14.59
CA HIS A 203 -31.67 -4.48 -13.74
C HIS A 203 -30.87 -3.42 -12.98
N ARG A 204 -29.70 -3.01 -13.50
CA ARG A 204 -28.90 -1.90 -12.95
C ARG A 204 -28.30 -2.19 -11.58
N THR A 205 -28.31 -3.43 -11.10
CA THR A 205 -27.68 -3.79 -9.82
C THR A 205 -26.17 -3.90 -9.97
N VAL A 206 -25.44 -3.59 -8.90
CA VAL A 206 -24.00 -3.85 -8.81
C VAL A 206 -23.76 -4.82 -7.66
N VAL A 207 -23.08 -5.92 -7.95
CA VAL A 207 -22.89 -7.03 -7.01
C VAL A 207 -21.46 -7.55 -7.06
N ALA A 208 -21.01 -8.23 -6.00
CA ALA A 208 -19.67 -8.78 -5.83
C ALA A 208 -19.61 -10.26 -6.27
N ASN A 209 -19.87 -10.54 -7.55
CA ASN A 209 -19.77 -11.89 -8.12
C ASN A 209 -19.03 -11.93 -9.47
N GLY A 210 -18.35 -10.85 -9.83
CA GLY A 210 -17.61 -10.74 -11.07
C GLY A 210 -16.30 -11.53 -11.03
N TYR A 211 -15.84 -11.91 -12.22
CA TYR A 211 -14.53 -12.51 -12.41
C TYR A 211 -13.54 -11.53 -13.02
N HIS A 212 -12.24 -11.77 -12.78
CA HIS A 212 -11.17 -11.02 -13.41
C HIS A 212 -11.33 -11.08 -14.95
N LEU A 213 -11.13 -9.93 -15.62
CA LEU A 213 -11.33 -9.69 -17.07
C LEU A 213 -12.77 -9.63 -17.59
N GLU A 214 -13.78 -9.82 -16.74
CA GLU A 214 -15.16 -9.68 -17.18
C GLU A 214 -15.49 -8.21 -17.51
N SER A 215 -16.08 -7.95 -18.68
CA SER A 215 -16.39 -6.59 -19.15
C SER A 215 -17.22 -5.77 -18.16
N ASP A 216 -18.11 -6.46 -17.44
CA ASP A 216 -19.05 -5.86 -16.47
C ASP A 216 -18.36 -5.36 -15.20
N THR A 217 -17.08 -5.69 -15.00
CA THR A 217 -16.29 -5.32 -13.82
C THR A 217 -15.45 -4.05 -14.00
N PHE A 218 -15.38 -3.53 -15.22
CA PHE A 218 -14.59 -2.35 -15.55
C PHE A 218 -15.41 -1.07 -15.38
N PHE A 219 -15.13 -0.29 -14.34
CA PHE A 219 -15.77 1.00 -14.10
C PHE A 219 -14.84 2.13 -14.54
N ARG A 220 -15.38 3.14 -15.23
CA ARG A 220 -14.65 4.38 -15.46
C ARG A 220 -14.74 5.26 -14.22
N MET A 221 -13.60 5.65 -13.68
CA MET A 221 -13.45 6.46 -12.49
C MET A 221 -13.25 7.93 -12.86
N HIS A 222 -13.91 8.82 -12.11
CA HIS A 222 -13.72 10.26 -12.18
C HIS A 222 -13.43 10.80 -10.78
N TRP A 223 -12.34 11.55 -10.64
CA TRP A 223 -11.96 12.18 -9.37
C TRP A 223 -12.65 13.51 -9.17
N ASN A 224 -13.02 13.79 -7.92
CA ASN A 224 -13.52 15.08 -7.45
C ASN A 224 -12.96 15.33 -6.03
N CYS A 225 -11.73 15.84 -5.95
CA CYS A 225 -11.06 16.25 -4.70
C CYS A 225 -11.17 15.20 -3.58
N GLY A 226 -10.64 14.00 -3.82
CA GLY A 226 -10.63 12.89 -2.84
C GLY A 226 -11.93 12.09 -2.78
N ARG A 227 -12.91 12.44 -3.62
CA ARG A 227 -14.08 11.60 -3.91
C ARG A 227 -13.94 11.00 -5.30
N ILE A 228 -14.58 9.87 -5.49
CA ILE A 228 -14.68 9.20 -6.79
C ILE A 228 -16.15 9.10 -7.21
N ILE A 229 -16.35 9.22 -8.51
CA ILE A 229 -17.60 8.93 -9.19
C ILE A 229 -17.30 7.78 -10.15
N LEU A 230 -18.11 6.71 -10.09
CA LEU A 230 -17.90 5.52 -10.89
C LEU A 230 -18.98 5.39 -11.96
N GLN A 231 -18.56 5.18 -13.20
CA GLN A 231 -19.42 4.93 -14.34
C GLN A 231 -19.28 3.47 -14.78
N SER A 232 -20.39 2.74 -14.86
CA SER A 232 -20.41 1.36 -15.35
C SER A 232 -20.23 1.29 -16.87
N PRO A 233 -19.91 0.10 -17.42
CA PRO A 233 -19.74 -0.11 -18.87
C PRO A 233 -20.94 0.34 -19.71
N ASN A 234 -22.15 0.25 -19.18
CA ASN A 234 -23.38 0.72 -19.83
C ASN A 234 -23.56 2.26 -19.85
N GLY A 235 -22.58 3.03 -19.35
CA GLY A 235 -22.58 4.49 -19.30
C GLY A 235 -23.35 5.12 -18.13
N ARG A 236 -23.93 4.33 -17.22
CA ARG A 236 -24.62 4.82 -16.03
C ARG A 236 -23.67 5.03 -14.86
N PHE A 237 -24.01 5.95 -13.98
CA PHE A 237 -23.26 6.23 -12.77
C PHE A 237 -23.78 5.40 -11.60
N LEU A 238 -22.84 4.91 -10.80
CA LEU A 238 -23.09 4.14 -9.58
C LEU A 238 -23.54 5.08 -8.48
N GLY A 239 -24.64 4.74 -7.82
CA GLY A 239 -25.21 5.50 -6.73
C GLY A 239 -25.95 4.59 -5.74
N ILE A 240 -26.33 5.18 -4.61
CA ILE A 240 -27.04 4.46 -3.55
C ILE A 240 -28.55 4.69 -3.69
N ALA A 241 -29.29 3.60 -3.88
CA ALA A 241 -30.74 3.60 -3.91
C ALA A 241 -31.36 3.90 -2.53
N PRO A 242 -32.66 4.27 -2.45
CA PRO A 242 -33.33 4.53 -1.17
C PRO A 242 -33.27 3.37 -0.17
N ASN A 243 -33.23 2.12 -0.65
CA ASN A 243 -33.05 0.92 0.17
C ASN A 243 -31.57 0.63 0.52
N SER A 244 -30.68 1.59 0.32
CA SER A 244 -29.22 1.49 0.54
C SER A 244 -28.46 0.56 -0.41
N LEU A 245 -29.11 -0.04 -1.42
CA LEU A 245 -28.46 -0.90 -2.40
C LEU A 245 -27.62 -0.07 -3.41
N LEU A 246 -26.46 -0.59 -3.78
CA LEU A 246 -25.64 -0.03 -4.84
C LEU A 246 -26.21 -0.38 -6.24
N ILE A 247 -26.51 0.66 -7.02
CA ILE A 247 -27.08 0.52 -8.36
C ILE A 247 -26.40 1.44 -9.37
N ALA A 248 -26.35 1.04 -10.63
CA ALA A 248 -25.85 1.82 -11.76
C ALA A 248 -27.02 2.41 -12.57
N ASN A 249 -27.57 3.54 -12.10
CA ASN A 249 -28.86 4.04 -12.59
C ASN A 249 -28.79 5.46 -13.17
N ALA A 250 -28.01 6.34 -12.55
CA ALA A 250 -27.96 7.75 -12.89
C ALA A 250 -27.34 7.96 -14.28
N SER A 251 -27.90 8.87 -15.09
CA SER A 251 -27.31 9.31 -16.36
C SER A 251 -26.38 10.51 -16.20
N ILE A 252 -26.55 11.26 -15.11
CA ILE A 252 -25.74 12.42 -14.73
C ILE A 252 -25.40 12.22 -13.26
N PRO A 253 -24.13 12.34 -12.86
CA PRO A 253 -23.74 12.11 -11.47
C PRO A 253 -24.26 13.25 -10.59
N GLY A 254 -24.77 12.89 -9.42
CA GLY A 254 -25.14 13.83 -8.37
C GLY A 254 -24.48 13.45 -7.03
N PRO A 255 -24.93 14.08 -5.93
CA PRO A 255 -24.35 13.84 -4.62
C PRO A 255 -24.45 12.40 -4.09
N ASN A 256 -25.34 11.57 -4.65
CA ASN A 256 -25.50 10.16 -4.25
C ASN A 256 -24.58 9.21 -5.03
N GLU A 257 -23.97 9.71 -6.11
CA GLU A 257 -23.01 9.00 -6.96
C GLU A 257 -21.55 9.32 -6.61
N GLU A 258 -21.34 10.21 -5.62
CA GLU A 258 -20.03 10.53 -5.06
C GLU A 258 -19.69 9.63 -3.87
N PHE A 259 -18.55 8.95 -3.95
CA PHE A 259 -18.02 8.11 -2.88
C PHE A 259 -16.70 8.67 -2.37
N GLY A 260 -16.62 8.87 -1.05
CA GLY A 260 -15.36 9.16 -0.39
C GLY A 260 -14.47 7.93 -0.34
N ILE A 261 -13.22 8.05 -0.78
CA ILE A 261 -12.25 6.95 -0.70
C ILE A 261 -11.44 7.05 0.60
N ARG A 262 -11.16 5.91 1.21
CA ARG A 262 -10.21 5.83 2.34
C ARG A 262 -9.33 4.58 2.21
N LEU A 263 -8.01 4.77 2.28
CA LEU A 263 -7.04 3.68 2.35
C LEU A 263 -7.22 2.90 3.66
N ALA A 264 -7.24 1.58 3.55
CA ALA A 264 -7.52 0.66 4.67
C ALA A 264 -6.25 -0.02 5.20
N ASN A 265 -5.40 -0.53 4.29
CA ASN A 265 -4.16 -1.23 4.63
C ASN A 265 -2.92 -0.34 4.52
N ARG A 266 -3.08 0.98 4.70
CA ARG A 266 -2.00 1.97 4.71
C ARG A 266 -2.16 2.91 5.90
N PRO A 267 -1.68 2.52 7.10
CA PRO A 267 -1.66 3.43 8.25
C PRO A 267 -0.64 4.56 8.08
N PHE A 268 0.38 4.33 7.25
CA PHE A 268 1.33 5.34 6.78
C PHE A 268 1.64 5.11 5.29
N LEU A 269 2.32 6.09 4.69
CA LEU A 269 2.87 6.01 3.34
C LEU A 269 4.38 6.15 3.38
N ALA A 270 5.05 5.48 2.45
CA ALA A 270 6.44 5.73 2.12
C ALA A 270 6.47 6.06 0.63
N LEU A 271 6.67 7.33 0.30
CA LEU A 271 6.51 7.81 -1.07
C LEU A 271 7.81 7.73 -1.85
N ARG A 272 7.75 7.21 -3.07
CA ARG A 272 8.85 7.23 -4.03
C ARG A 272 8.44 8.00 -5.27
N GLY A 273 9.19 9.06 -5.56
CA GLY A 273 9.03 9.85 -6.77
C GLY A 273 10.05 9.47 -7.84
N ARG A 274 10.14 10.32 -8.86
CA ARG A 274 11.05 10.13 -10.00
C ARG A 274 12.53 10.09 -9.62
N TYR A 275 12.94 10.81 -8.57
CA TYR A 275 14.35 11.01 -8.22
C TYR A 275 14.79 10.25 -6.97
N GLY A 276 13.90 9.52 -6.29
CA GLY A 276 14.20 8.80 -5.06
C GLY A 276 13.02 8.77 -4.10
N TYR A 277 13.29 8.42 -2.85
CA TYR A 277 12.28 8.45 -1.80
C TYR A 277 12.09 9.85 -1.24
N VAL A 278 10.87 10.09 -0.76
CA VAL A 278 10.54 11.28 0.02
C VAL A 278 11.05 11.09 1.44
N GLY A 279 11.82 12.05 1.93
CA GLY A 279 12.29 12.03 3.30
C GLY A 279 12.97 13.32 3.72
N THR A 280 13.53 13.29 4.92
CA THR A 280 14.27 14.40 5.50
C THR A 280 15.71 13.98 5.74
N SER A 281 16.65 14.86 5.46
CA SER A 281 18.07 14.65 5.79
C SER A 281 18.47 15.52 6.98
N PRO A 282 19.43 15.11 7.81
CA PRO A 282 19.92 15.93 8.92
C PRO A 282 20.53 17.27 8.48
N GLU A 283 20.98 17.35 7.22
CA GLU A 283 21.64 18.51 6.64
C GLU A 283 20.64 19.54 6.09
N HIS A 284 19.40 19.14 5.82
CA HIS A 284 18.40 19.99 5.20
C HIS A 284 17.14 20.11 6.04
N ASP A 285 16.74 21.35 6.26
CA ASP A 285 15.51 21.64 6.98
C ASP A 285 14.23 21.34 6.19
N LEU A 286 14.36 21.12 4.88
CA LEU A 286 13.26 20.89 3.97
C LEU A 286 13.18 19.41 3.60
N MET A 287 11.97 18.94 3.33
CA MET A 287 11.78 17.59 2.78
C MET A 287 12.29 17.53 1.34
N GLN A 288 12.91 16.39 1.02
CA GLN A 288 13.50 16.10 -0.27
C GLN A 288 12.90 14.81 -0.86
N CYS A 289 13.15 14.58 -2.14
CA CYS A 289 12.70 13.45 -2.96
C CYS A 289 13.88 12.81 -3.71
N ASN A 290 15.04 12.76 -3.09
CA ASN A 290 16.25 12.12 -3.61
C ASN A 290 16.93 11.26 -2.53
N MET A 291 16.13 10.79 -1.56
CA MET A 291 16.62 9.97 -0.46
C MET A 291 16.72 8.51 -0.89
N ASP A 292 17.70 7.78 -0.34
CA ASP A 292 17.83 6.34 -0.52
C ASP A 292 16.83 5.54 0.33
N GLN A 293 16.39 6.12 1.45
CA GLN A 293 15.42 5.53 2.37
C GLN A 293 14.21 6.47 2.54
N PRO A 294 12.98 5.93 2.62
CA PRO A 294 11.79 6.73 2.84
C PRO A 294 11.68 7.19 4.28
N SER A 295 11.11 8.38 4.47
CA SER A 295 10.50 8.74 5.75
C SER A 295 9.03 8.32 5.74
N CYS A 296 8.59 7.67 6.81
CA CYS A 296 7.20 7.25 6.96
C CYS A 296 6.28 8.44 7.23
N ILE A 297 5.17 8.50 6.49
CA ILE A 297 4.15 9.54 6.56
C ILE A 297 2.88 8.93 7.14
N HIS A 298 2.63 9.13 8.41
CA HIS A 298 1.39 8.67 9.04
C HIS A 298 0.18 9.39 8.45
N LEU A 299 -0.81 8.60 8.06
CA LEU A 299 -2.06 9.10 7.52
C LEU A 299 -3.08 9.22 8.64
N LEU A 300 -3.43 10.45 9.01
CA LEU A 300 -4.53 10.70 9.93
C LEU A 300 -5.78 11.12 9.13
N PRO A 301 -6.81 10.26 9.01
CA PRO A 301 -8.00 10.59 8.24
C PRO A 301 -8.78 11.74 8.89
N CYS A 302 -9.02 12.81 8.13
CA CYS A 302 -9.76 13.99 8.59
C CYS A 302 -11.19 13.98 8.01
N ARG A 303 -11.27 13.95 6.68
CA ARG A 303 -12.52 13.87 5.91
C ARG A 303 -12.32 12.87 4.78
N GLN A 304 -13.38 12.54 4.06
CA GLN A 304 -13.33 11.61 2.92
C GLN A 304 -12.28 12.07 1.89
N GLY A 305 -11.28 11.22 1.60
CA GLY A 305 -10.17 11.53 0.70
C GLY A 305 -9.14 12.53 1.22
N ILE A 306 -9.31 13.08 2.43
CA ILE A 306 -8.45 14.12 3.01
C ILE A 306 -7.78 13.59 4.27
N TYR A 307 -6.46 13.71 4.31
CA TYR A 307 -5.60 13.25 5.38
C TYR A 307 -4.76 14.39 5.93
N HIS A 308 -4.40 14.28 7.19
CA HIS A 308 -3.26 15.01 7.74
C HIS A 308 -2.04 14.11 7.68
N PHE A 309 -0.93 14.66 7.20
CA PHE A 309 0.35 13.96 7.15
C PHE A 309 1.12 14.26 8.41
N GLN A 310 1.42 13.20 9.17
CA GLN A 310 2.20 13.28 10.40
C GLN A 310 3.53 12.55 10.19
N ALA A 311 4.63 13.21 10.52
CA ALA A 311 5.96 12.62 10.52
C ALA A 311 6.11 11.66 11.71
N GLN A 312 7.09 10.75 11.63
CA GLN A 312 7.36 9.75 12.67
C GLN A 312 7.64 10.36 14.06
N CYS A 313 8.15 11.60 14.11
CA CYS A 313 8.34 12.34 15.37
C CYS A 313 7.05 12.90 15.99
N GLY A 314 5.88 12.60 15.40
CA GLY A 314 4.57 13.07 15.85
C GLY A 314 4.19 14.49 15.40
N SER A 315 5.10 15.21 14.74
CA SER A 315 4.82 16.54 14.17
C SER A 315 4.11 16.44 12.83
N PHE A 316 3.45 17.52 12.41
CA PHE A 316 2.71 17.55 11.14
C PHE A 316 3.57 18.05 9.99
N TRP A 317 3.25 17.63 8.77
CA TRP A 317 3.78 18.26 7.58
C TRP A 317 3.24 19.69 7.47
N SER A 318 4.15 20.63 7.19
CA SER A 318 3.83 22.03 6.93
C SER A 318 4.34 22.47 5.57
N ILE A 319 3.70 23.49 5.00
CA ILE A 319 4.07 24.08 3.71
C ILE A 319 4.59 25.51 3.94
N THR A 320 5.66 25.88 3.25
CA THR A 320 6.22 27.24 3.30
C THR A 320 5.53 28.16 2.28
N SER A 321 5.82 29.46 2.34
CA SER A 321 5.34 30.43 1.34
C SER A 321 5.85 30.16 -0.07
N PHE A 322 6.90 29.36 -0.22
CA PHE A 322 7.48 28.96 -1.51
C PHE A 322 6.98 27.60 -2.00
N GLY A 323 5.99 27.00 -1.31
CA GLY A 323 5.44 25.69 -1.68
C GLY A 323 6.33 24.50 -1.32
N THR A 324 7.40 24.69 -0.54
CA THR A 324 8.25 23.61 -0.02
C THR A 324 7.70 23.04 1.29
N PHE A 325 8.13 21.83 1.68
CA PHE A 325 7.61 21.13 2.85
C PHE A 325 8.61 21.01 4.01
N ARG A 326 8.10 21.03 5.25
CA ARG A 326 8.84 20.75 6.49
C ARG A 326 8.11 19.74 7.40
N PRO A 327 8.81 18.81 8.06
CA PRO A 327 8.21 17.73 8.84
C PRO A 327 7.82 18.12 10.28
N TRP A 328 8.18 19.31 10.76
CA TRP A 328 7.96 19.77 12.15
C TRP A 328 6.87 20.85 12.30
N GLY A 329 5.84 20.79 11.47
CA GLY A 329 4.66 21.63 11.60
C GLY A 329 3.91 21.38 12.90
N LYS A 330 3.42 22.46 13.52
CA LYS A 330 2.61 22.40 14.75
C LYS A 330 1.14 22.08 14.48
N PHE A 331 0.66 22.35 13.28
CA PHE A 331 -0.75 22.25 12.91
C PHE A 331 -0.94 21.26 11.78
N ALA A 332 -2.01 20.49 11.86
CA ALA A 332 -2.46 19.62 10.81
C ALA A 332 -2.92 20.41 9.58
N LEU A 333 -2.41 20.04 8.41
CA LEU A 333 -2.85 20.56 7.12
C LEU A 333 -3.59 19.47 6.33
N ASN A 334 -4.51 19.90 5.46
CA ASN A 334 -5.32 19.00 4.65
C ASN A 334 -4.61 18.63 3.34
N PHE A 335 -4.25 17.37 3.21
CA PHE A 335 -3.72 16.78 1.97
C PHE A 335 -4.78 15.87 1.36
N CYS A 336 -5.05 16.03 0.08
CA CYS A 336 -5.99 15.18 -0.65
C CYS A 336 -5.21 14.13 -1.45
N ILE A 337 -5.57 12.86 -1.26
CA ILE A 337 -4.93 11.74 -1.96
C ILE A 337 -5.86 11.25 -3.08
N GLU A 338 -5.31 11.12 -4.27
CA GLU A 338 -6.01 10.57 -5.44
C GLU A 338 -5.18 9.41 -6.00
N LEU A 339 -5.79 8.22 -6.11
CA LEU A 339 -5.13 7.04 -6.67
C LEU A 339 -5.12 7.12 -8.21
N GLN A 340 -3.95 6.97 -8.80
CA GLN A 340 -3.69 7.01 -10.24
C GLN A 340 -3.39 5.62 -10.84
N GLY A 341 -3.33 4.60 -9.98
CA GLY A 341 -3.09 3.20 -10.33
C GLY A 341 -3.09 2.35 -9.06
N SER A 342 -2.86 1.04 -9.20
CA SER A 342 -2.93 0.11 -8.05
C SER A 342 -2.00 0.48 -6.88
N ASN A 343 -0.83 1.06 -7.16
CA ASN A 343 0.17 1.53 -6.17
C ASN A 343 0.76 2.90 -6.57
N LEU A 344 -0.02 3.72 -7.27
CA LEU A 344 0.38 5.07 -7.68
C LEU A 344 -0.64 6.07 -7.18
N LEU A 345 -0.17 7.20 -6.64
CA LEU A 345 -1.04 8.27 -6.17
C LEU A 345 -0.49 9.65 -6.57
N THR A 346 -1.38 10.63 -6.49
CA THR A 346 -1.08 12.06 -6.49
C THR A 346 -1.52 12.64 -5.15
N VAL A 347 -0.83 13.71 -4.73
CA VAL A 347 -1.18 14.46 -3.52
C VAL A 347 -1.48 15.89 -3.91
N LEU A 348 -2.70 16.33 -3.68
CA LEU A 348 -3.09 17.73 -3.78
C LEU A 348 -2.86 18.40 -2.42
N ALA A 349 -1.97 19.39 -2.40
CA ALA A 349 -1.53 20.05 -1.19
C ALA A 349 -2.51 21.17 -0.74
N PRO A 350 -2.38 21.67 0.50
CA PRO A 350 -3.30 22.67 1.07
C PRO A 350 -3.37 23.99 0.31
N ASN A 351 -2.34 24.31 -0.46
CA ASN A 351 -2.28 25.51 -1.30
C ASN A 351 -2.98 25.34 -2.67
N GLY A 352 -3.59 24.18 -2.94
CA GLY A 352 -4.34 23.91 -4.17
C GLY A 352 -3.50 23.42 -5.34
N PHE A 353 -2.22 23.11 -5.12
CA PHE A 353 -1.32 22.59 -6.16
C PHE A 353 -0.93 21.14 -5.88
N TYR A 354 -0.70 20.38 -6.95
CA TYR A 354 -0.19 19.02 -6.85
C TYR A 354 1.27 19.01 -6.38
N MET A 355 1.54 18.12 -5.44
CA MET A 355 2.88 17.84 -4.94
C MET A 355 3.70 17.16 -6.04
N ARG A 356 4.88 17.71 -6.33
CA ARG A 356 5.84 17.17 -7.30
C ARG A 356 7.27 17.19 -6.77
N SER A 357 8.10 16.34 -7.35
CA SER A 357 9.54 16.40 -7.19
C SER A 357 10.18 17.19 -8.33
N ASP A 358 11.10 18.10 -8.01
CA ASP A 358 11.91 18.76 -9.03
C ASP A 358 13.22 18.01 -9.32
N ARG A 359 13.95 18.45 -10.35
CA ARG A 359 15.22 17.83 -10.76
C ARG A 359 16.34 17.97 -9.72
N SER A 360 16.23 18.90 -8.79
CA SER A 360 17.19 19.04 -7.69
C SER A 360 16.90 18.07 -6.53
N GLY A 361 15.76 17.37 -6.58
CA GLY A 361 15.28 16.53 -5.49
C GLY A 361 14.46 17.31 -4.45
N THR A 362 14.11 18.59 -4.70
CA THR A 362 13.27 19.36 -3.80
C THR A 362 11.80 18.95 -3.95
N LEU A 363 11.10 18.78 -2.82
CA LEU A 363 9.67 18.52 -2.78
C LEU A 363 8.89 19.83 -2.79
N LEU A 364 8.02 20.02 -3.78
CA LEU A 364 7.26 21.25 -4.02
C LEU A 364 5.78 20.98 -4.23
N ALA A 365 4.93 21.95 -3.96
CA ALA A 365 3.54 21.99 -4.39
C ALA A 365 3.26 23.27 -5.16
N ASP A 366 3.51 23.23 -6.47
CA ASP A 366 3.34 24.34 -7.41
C ASP A 366 2.81 23.88 -8.78
N SER A 367 2.44 22.60 -8.92
CA SER A 367 1.92 22.04 -10.18
C SER A 367 0.40 22.19 -10.24
N GLU A 368 -0.12 22.88 -11.25
CA GLU A 368 -1.58 22.99 -11.48
C GLU A 368 -2.15 21.70 -12.05
N ASP A 369 -1.42 21.07 -12.97
CA ASP A 369 -1.80 19.81 -13.62
C ASP A 369 -1.00 18.63 -13.06
N ILE A 370 -1.55 17.42 -13.24
CA ILE A 370 -0.87 16.17 -12.92
C ILE A 370 0.20 15.88 -13.98
N THR A 371 1.46 16.02 -13.61
CA THR A 371 2.63 15.66 -14.44
C THR A 371 3.25 14.35 -13.96
N LYS A 372 4.25 13.84 -14.68
CA LYS A 372 4.97 12.60 -14.28
C LYS A 372 5.72 12.79 -12.95
N GLU A 373 6.12 14.02 -12.66
CA GLU A 373 6.79 14.44 -11.44
C GLU A 373 5.85 14.51 -10.24
N CYS A 374 4.52 14.49 -10.47
CA CYS A 374 3.48 14.46 -9.45
C CYS A 374 3.03 13.04 -9.05
N ILE A 375 3.53 12.01 -9.73
CA ILE A 375 3.15 10.61 -9.48
C ILE A 375 4.08 10.01 -8.43
N TRP A 376 3.47 9.39 -7.41
CA TRP A 376 4.15 8.79 -6.28
C TRP A 376 3.81 7.31 -6.18
N GLU A 377 4.83 6.46 -6.14
CA GLU A 377 4.69 5.06 -5.71
C GLU A 377 4.64 5.00 -4.18
N PHE A 378 3.81 4.11 -3.61
CA PHE A 378 3.51 4.09 -2.16
C PHE A 378 3.18 2.71 -1.56
#